data_AF-A0A3A3EHW6-F1
#
_entry.id   AF-A0A3A3EHW6-F1
#
_cell.length_a   1.000
_cell.length_b   1.000
_cell.length_c   1.000
_cell.angle_alpha   90.00
_cell.angle_beta   90.00
_cell.angle_gamma   90.00
#
_symmetry.space_group_name_H-M   'P 1'
#
loop_
_entity.id
_entity.type
_entity.pdbx_description
1 polymer ?
#
loop_
_entity_poly.entity_id
_entity_poly.type
_entity_poly.pdbx_seq_one_letter_code
_entity_poly.pdbx_strand_id
1 'polypeptide(L)'
;MQQPNANPNHLPDGFSYQANALSAQKSLELFYYLQQHLNWQQPSIKVYGKSHVIPRLQCFIADQDVNYGYSGSQLIVEPWPEVLDAMRIRLSRALQIPFNALLVNLYRDGHDCMGWHSDDEKELGEQPTIASVSLGAERVFKIKHKHNNEQHSIVLQSGSCLIMNGFSQRDYQHSLPKQQRLKHPRINLTFRSIV
;
A
#
# COMPACT_ATOMS: atom_id res chain seq x y z
N MET A 1 -29.67 -4.50 9.06
CA MET A 1 -29.15 -4.62 7.69
C MET A 1 -28.73 -3.23 7.24
N GLN A 2 -27.45 -2.85 7.46
CA GLN A 2 -26.92 -1.59 6.93
C GLN A 2 -26.58 -1.83 5.46
N GLN A 3 -27.14 -1.03 4.57
CA GLN A 3 -26.74 -1.03 3.16
C GLN A 3 -25.24 -0.71 3.08
N PRO A 4 -24.44 -1.43 2.28
CA PRO A 4 -23.05 -1.07 2.08
C PRO A 4 -23.04 0.31 1.42
N ASN A 5 -22.38 1.28 2.09
CA ASN A 5 -22.16 2.62 1.58
C ASN A 5 -21.73 2.54 0.11
N ALA A 6 -22.58 3.03 -0.79
CA ALA A 6 -22.29 3.17 -2.19
C ALA A 6 -20.92 3.83 -2.36
N ASN A 7 -20.04 3.21 -3.14
CA ASN A 7 -18.68 3.67 -3.37
C ASN A 7 -18.71 5.07 -4.01
N PRO A 8 -18.42 6.16 -3.27
CA PRO A 8 -18.66 7.52 -3.75
C PRO A 8 -17.76 7.91 -4.93
N ASN A 9 -16.74 7.10 -5.22
CA ASN A 9 -15.75 7.33 -6.27
C ASN A 9 -15.92 6.43 -7.51
N HIS A 10 -16.99 5.63 -7.59
CA HIS A 10 -17.20 4.67 -8.68
C HIS A 10 -15.99 3.74 -8.92
N LEU A 11 -15.33 3.29 -7.84
CA LEU A 11 -14.26 2.30 -7.97
C LEU A 11 -14.87 0.94 -8.29
N PRO A 12 -14.11 0.07 -9.00
CA PRO A 12 -14.58 -1.26 -9.32
C PRO A 12 -14.79 -2.12 -8.07
N ASP A 13 -15.48 -3.25 -8.25
CA ASP A 13 -15.69 -4.23 -7.20
C ASP A 13 -14.36 -4.66 -6.57
N GLY A 14 -14.38 -4.84 -5.26
CA GLY A 14 -13.19 -5.15 -4.48
C GLY A 14 -12.38 -3.93 -4.04
N PHE A 15 -12.80 -2.70 -4.38
CA PHE A 15 -12.12 -1.47 -3.94
C PHE A 15 -13.07 -0.56 -3.14
N SER A 16 -12.66 -0.15 -1.94
CA SER A 16 -13.39 0.86 -1.16
C SER A 16 -12.44 1.92 -0.61
N TYR A 17 -12.89 3.18 -0.58
CA TYR A 17 -12.03 4.31 -0.22
C TYR A 17 -12.69 5.20 0.84
N GLN A 18 -11.90 5.57 1.84
CA GLN A 18 -12.24 6.52 2.87
C GLN A 18 -11.23 7.68 2.88
N ALA A 19 -11.66 8.88 2.50
CA ALA A 19 -10.79 10.06 2.39
C ALA A 19 -10.18 10.49 3.75
N ASN A 20 -10.99 10.42 4.82
CA ASN A 20 -10.65 10.93 6.15
C ASN A 20 -10.54 9.80 7.17
N ALA A 21 -9.72 8.79 6.89
CA ALA A 21 -9.46 7.69 7.82
C ALA A 21 -8.60 8.15 9.01
N LEU A 22 -7.75 9.15 8.81
CA LEU A 22 -7.01 9.87 9.84
C LEU A 22 -7.33 11.37 9.77
N SER A 23 -7.27 12.05 10.93
CA SER A 23 -7.31 13.50 10.95
C SER A 23 -6.03 14.08 10.33
N ALA A 24 -6.11 15.30 9.79
CA ALA A 24 -4.96 15.99 9.20
C ALA A 24 -3.76 16.05 10.17
N GLN A 25 -4.01 16.37 11.45
CA GLN A 25 -2.96 16.42 12.47
C GLN A 25 -2.28 15.07 12.68
N LYS A 26 -3.07 14.00 12.90
CA LYS A 26 -2.51 12.64 13.09
C LYS A 26 -1.76 12.17 11.85
N SER A 27 -2.28 12.48 10.66
CA SER A 27 -1.63 12.13 9.40
C SER A 27 -0.28 12.83 9.25
N LEU A 28 -0.18 14.09 9.66
CA LEU A 28 1.06 14.88 9.56
C LEU A 28 2.11 14.43 10.57
N GLU A 29 1.71 14.22 11.83
CA GLU A 29 2.59 13.71 12.89
C GLU A 29 3.14 12.32 12.53
N LEU A 30 2.26 11.42 12.08
CA LEU A 30 2.67 10.08 11.67
C LEU A 30 3.61 10.13 10.46
N PHE A 31 3.35 11.01 9.48
CA PHE A 31 4.24 11.17 8.33
C PHE A 31 5.68 11.50 8.77
N TYR A 32 5.86 12.54 9.60
CA TYR A 32 7.19 12.96 10.02
C TYR A 32 7.88 11.93 10.92
N TYR A 33 7.12 11.32 11.84
CA TYR A 33 7.63 10.25 12.69
C TYR A 33 8.20 9.10 11.83
N LEU A 34 7.41 8.57 10.89
CA LEU A 34 7.84 7.44 10.07
C LEU A 34 9.00 7.81 9.14
N GLN A 35 8.97 9.01 8.56
CA GLN A 35 10.05 9.47 7.68
C GLN A 35 11.40 9.46 8.40
N GLN A 36 11.43 9.83 9.68
CA GLN A 36 12.65 9.95 10.47
C GLN A 36 13.09 8.64 11.16
N HIS A 37 12.16 7.75 11.50
CA HIS A 37 12.44 6.62 12.40
C HIS A 37 12.45 5.26 11.71
N LEU A 38 11.94 5.12 10.47
CA LEU A 38 12.01 3.85 9.77
C LEU A 38 13.38 3.61 9.13
N ASN A 39 13.83 2.36 9.19
CA ASN A 39 15.04 1.88 8.51
C ASN A 39 14.76 1.71 7.00
N TRP A 40 14.81 2.82 6.27
CA TRP A 40 14.52 2.84 4.84
C TRP A 40 15.57 2.09 4.00
N GLN A 41 15.07 1.22 3.12
CA GLN A 41 15.88 0.42 2.20
C GLN A 41 15.51 0.73 0.76
N GLN A 42 16.46 0.58 -0.17
CA GLN A 42 16.24 0.76 -1.60
C GLN A 42 16.82 -0.42 -2.40
N PRO A 43 16.17 -1.60 -2.38
CA PRO A 43 16.71 -2.79 -3.04
C PRO A 43 16.74 -2.62 -4.56
N SER A 44 17.54 -3.48 -5.21
CA SER A 44 17.51 -3.64 -6.66
C SER A 44 16.74 -4.89 -7.05
N ILE A 45 15.94 -4.78 -8.11
CA ILE A 45 15.23 -5.90 -8.71
C ILE A 45 15.83 -6.24 -10.07
N LYS A 46 15.77 -7.51 -10.46
CA LYS A 46 16.15 -7.94 -11.82
C LYS A 46 14.95 -7.84 -12.74
N VAL A 47 15.04 -7.00 -13.75
CA VAL A 47 14.03 -6.84 -14.80
C VAL A 47 14.72 -7.05 -16.14
N TYR A 48 14.24 -8.00 -16.94
CA TYR A 48 14.86 -8.39 -18.23
C TYR A 48 16.37 -8.67 -18.14
N GLY A 49 16.80 -9.34 -17.07
CA GLY A 49 18.21 -9.68 -16.83
C GLY A 49 19.10 -8.52 -16.34
N LYS A 50 18.57 -7.30 -16.26
CA LYS A 50 19.29 -6.12 -15.75
C LYS A 50 18.84 -5.80 -14.33
N SER A 51 19.79 -5.42 -13.47
CA SER A 51 19.51 -4.98 -12.11
C SER A 51 19.13 -3.49 -12.11
N HIS A 52 17.99 -3.17 -11.52
CA HIS A 52 17.47 -1.81 -11.40
C HIS A 52 17.09 -1.52 -9.95
N VAL A 53 17.60 -0.42 -9.41
CA VAL A 53 17.17 0.09 -8.11
C VAL A 53 15.68 0.46 -8.18
N ILE A 54 14.88 0.01 -7.22
CA ILE A 54 13.46 0.36 -7.21
C ILE A 54 13.28 1.88 -7.03
N PRO A 55 12.33 2.52 -7.74
CA PRO A 55 12.13 3.97 -7.70
C PRO A 55 11.24 4.36 -6.51
N ARG A 56 11.64 3.99 -5.30
CA ARG A 56 11.05 4.33 -4.00
C ARG A 56 11.92 3.77 -2.88
N LEU A 57 11.83 4.32 -1.67
CA LEU A 57 12.33 3.65 -0.48
C LEU A 57 11.24 2.75 0.10
N GLN A 58 11.62 1.68 0.79
CA GLN A 58 10.68 0.80 1.46
C GLN A 58 11.21 0.29 2.80
N CYS A 59 10.30 -0.11 3.67
CA CYS A 59 10.58 -0.80 4.92
C CYS A 59 9.53 -1.91 5.08
N PHE A 60 9.97 -3.13 5.34
CA PHE A 60 9.08 -4.27 5.53
C PHE A 60 9.02 -4.61 7.01
N ILE A 61 7.82 -4.56 7.57
CA ILE A 61 7.55 -4.79 8.99
C ILE A 61 6.63 -5.99 9.08
N ALA A 62 6.96 -6.96 9.92
CA ALA A 62 6.11 -8.13 10.09
C ALA A 62 6.29 -8.78 11.47
N ASP A 63 5.38 -9.68 11.81
CA ASP A 63 5.53 -10.57 12.96
C ASP A 63 6.76 -11.50 12.76
N GLN A 64 7.42 -11.94 13.84
CA GLN A 64 8.73 -12.61 13.77
C GLN A 64 8.76 -13.88 12.91
N ASP A 65 7.64 -14.59 12.81
CA ASP A 65 7.53 -15.85 12.05
C ASP A 65 7.15 -15.65 10.58
N VAL A 66 6.98 -14.40 10.14
CA VAL A 66 6.54 -14.06 8.78
C VAL A 66 7.75 -13.92 7.86
N ASN A 67 7.94 -14.91 6.99
CA ASN A 67 8.89 -14.83 5.87
C ASN A 67 8.16 -14.33 4.62
N TYR A 68 8.47 -13.11 4.15
CA TYR A 68 7.91 -12.57 2.91
C TYR A 68 9.03 -12.28 1.89
N GLY A 69 8.91 -12.85 0.69
CA GLY A 69 9.85 -12.64 -0.41
C GLY A 69 9.20 -11.90 -1.56
N TYR A 70 9.85 -10.82 -2.04
CA TYR A 70 9.45 -10.15 -3.29
C TYR A 70 10.56 -10.30 -4.34
N SER A 71 10.21 -10.75 -5.55
CA SER A 71 11.12 -10.78 -6.72
C SER A 71 12.46 -11.51 -6.47
N GLY A 72 12.49 -12.52 -5.60
CA GLY A 72 13.69 -13.31 -5.29
C GLY A 72 14.72 -12.62 -4.40
N SER A 73 14.39 -11.49 -3.78
CA SER A 73 15.20 -10.81 -2.76
C SER A 73 14.49 -10.91 -1.41
N GLN A 74 15.15 -11.47 -0.40
CA GLN A 74 14.63 -11.45 0.97
C GLN A 74 14.59 -10.00 1.45
N LEU A 75 13.41 -9.53 1.85
CA LEU A 75 13.28 -8.25 2.51
C LEU A 75 13.84 -8.38 3.93
N ILE A 76 14.59 -7.39 4.40
CA ILE A 76 14.95 -7.32 5.81
C ILE A 76 13.68 -6.99 6.58
N VAL A 77 13.28 -7.89 7.48
CA VAL A 77 12.10 -7.74 8.33
C VAL A 77 12.47 -6.88 9.52
N GLU A 78 11.74 -5.78 9.69
CA GLU A 78 11.84 -4.88 10.84
C GLU A 78 10.74 -5.20 11.85
N PRO A 79 10.99 -5.02 13.16
CA PRO A 79 9.96 -5.17 14.18
C PRO A 79 8.92 -4.04 14.06
N TRP A 80 7.71 -4.29 14.55
CA TRP A 80 6.65 -3.28 14.58
C TRP A 80 7.00 -2.09 15.49
N PRO A 81 7.03 -0.85 14.96
CA PRO A 81 6.98 0.34 15.80
C PRO A 81 5.62 0.42 16.51
N GLU A 82 5.61 0.84 17.78
CA GLU A 82 4.40 0.88 18.62
C GLU A 82 3.22 1.59 17.94
N VAL A 83 3.48 2.71 17.26
CA VAL A 83 2.45 3.47 16.54
C VAL A 83 1.82 2.71 15.38
N LEU A 84 2.61 1.88 14.68
CA LEU A 84 2.14 1.06 13.57
C LEU A 84 1.46 -0.22 14.07
N ASP A 85 1.92 -0.80 15.17
CA ASP A 85 1.24 -1.94 15.82
C ASP A 85 -0.14 -1.53 16.35
N ALA A 86 -0.24 -0.37 17.02
CA ALA A 86 -1.52 0.17 17.46
C ALA A 86 -2.49 0.43 16.29
N MET A 87 -1.97 0.84 15.13
CA MET A 87 -2.76 0.99 13.91
C MET A 87 -3.20 -0.37 13.34
N ARG A 88 -2.28 -1.34 13.26
CA ARG A 88 -2.53 -2.71 12.84
C ARG A 88 -3.66 -3.34 13.66
N ILE A 89 -3.57 -3.31 14.99
CA ILE A 89 -4.57 -3.87 15.89
C ILE A 89 -5.97 -3.25 15.65
N ARG A 90 -6.04 -1.93 15.44
CA ARG A 90 -7.31 -1.24 15.15
C ARG A 90 -7.88 -1.65 13.79
N LEU A 91 -7.05 -1.71 12.75
CA LEU A 91 -7.47 -2.16 11.41
C LEU A 91 -7.91 -3.61 11.43
N SER A 92 -7.16 -4.49 12.11
CA SER A 92 -7.49 -5.89 12.27
C SER A 92 -8.84 -6.11 12.93
N ARG A 93 -9.12 -5.37 14.01
CA ARG A 93 -10.43 -5.44 14.67
C ARG A 93 -11.55 -4.89 13.78
N ALA A 94 -11.32 -3.78 13.08
CA ALA A 94 -12.34 -3.16 12.23
C ALA A 94 -12.71 -4.05 11.02
N LEU A 95 -11.72 -4.71 10.44
CA LEU A 95 -11.87 -5.51 9.22
C LEU A 95 -12.03 -7.01 9.48
N GLN A 96 -11.83 -7.46 10.73
CA GLN A 96 -11.77 -8.88 11.10
C GLN A 96 -10.70 -9.65 10.31
N ILE A 97 -9.55 -9.02 10.08
CA ILE A 97 -8.40 -9.58 9.35
C ILE A 97 -7.16 -9.58 10.24
N PRO A 98 -6.44 -10.71 10.37
CA PRO A 98 -5.23 -10.80 11.19
C PRO A 98 -4.01 -10.24 10.45
N PHE A 99 -3.99 -8.93 10.17
CA PHE A 99 -2.82 -8.27 9.58
C PHE A 99 -1.56 -8.56 10.41
N ASN A 100 -0.59 -9.21 9.76
CA ASN A 100 0.68 -9.65 10.36
C ASN A 100 1.90 -9.13 9.58
N ALA A 101 1.67 -8.37 8.49
CA ALA A 101 2.73 -7.71 7.74
C ALA A 101 2.30 -6.34 7.22
N LEU A 102 3.30 -5.49 7.01
CA LEU A 102 3.19 -4.13 6.52
C LEU A 102 4.37 -3.81 5.61
N LEU A 103 4.07 -3.50 4.36
CA LEU A 103 5.03 -2.88 3.46
C LEU A 103 4.84 -1.36 3.47
N VAL A 104 5.82 -0.65 4.00
CA VAL A 104 5.88 0.80 3.96
C VAL A 104 6.65 1.24 2.73
N ASN A 105 6.08 2.16 1.94
CA ASN A 105 6.73 2.74 0.77
C ASN A 105 6.84 4.26 0.94
N LEU A 106 8.05 4.80 0.81
CA LEU A 106 8.31 6.25 0.73
C LEU A 106 8.66 6.62 -0.71
N TYR A 107 7.76 7.37 -1.34
CA TYR A 107 7.99 8.03 -2.62
C TYR A 107 8.54 9.43 -2.30
N ARG A 108 9.81 9.67 -2.59
CA ARG A 108 10.50 10.91 -2.22
C ARG A 108 9.92 12.13 -2.94
N ASP A 109 9.48 11.92 -4.17
CA ASP A 109 8.82 12.92 -5.00
C ASP A 109 7.99 12.24 -6.12
N GLY A 110 7.63 13.01 -7.14
CA GLY A 110 6.91 12.52 -8.32
C GLY A 110 7.72 11.69 -9.31
N HIS A 111 9.03 11.53 -9.15
CA HIS A 111 9.86 10.64 -9.98
C HIS A 111 9.82 9.19 -9.48
N ASP A 112 9.63 9.03 -8.17
CA ASP A 112 9.37 7.72 -7.56
C ASP A 112 7.97 7.22 -7.96
N CYS A 113 7.88 5.93 -8.30
CA CYS A 113 6.68 5.32 -8.87
C CYS A 113 6.53 3.84 -8.53
N MET A 114 5.36 3.29 -8.84
CA MET A 114 5.12 1.85 -8.89
C MET A 114 4.41 1.52 -10.20
N GLY A 115 4.98 0.61 -10.98
CA GLY A 115 4.42 0.18 -12.25
C GLY A 115 3.10 -0.58 -12.08
N TRP A 116 2.48 -0.98 -13.19
CA TRP A 116 1.31 -1.86 -13.16
C TRP A 116 1.69 -3.21 -12.54
N HIS A 117 0.99 -3.58 -11.47
CA HIS A 117 1.16 -4.85 -10.76
C HIS A 117 -0.14 -5.24 -10.07
N SER A 118 -0.19 -6.46 -9.56
CA SER A 118 -1.17 -6.91 -8.57
C SER A 118 -0.39 -7.41 -7.36
N ASP A 119 -0.99 -7.33 -6.17
CA ASP A 119 -0.45 -7.99 -4.98
C ASP A 119 -0.97 -9.44 -4.98
N ASP A 120 -0.41 -10.27 -5.87
CA ASP A 120 -0.83 -11.66 -6.13
C ASP A 120 0.22 -12.71 -5.68
N GLU A 121 1.06 -12.34 -4.71
CA GLU A 121 1.96 -13.27 -4.05
C GLU A 121 1.19 -14.42 -3.38
N LYS A 122 1.69 -15.65 -3.51
CA LYS A 122 1.00 -16.86 -3.04
C LYS A 122 0.74 -16.83 -1.53
N GLU A 123 1.67 -16.22 -0.82
CA GLU A 123 1.68 -15.98 0.62
C GLU A 123 0.48 -15.13 1.08
N LEU A 124 -0.20 -14.41 0.18
CA LEU A 124 -1.38 -13.60 0.50
C LEU A 124 -2.70 -14.40 0.37
N GLY A 125 -2.66 -15.61 -0.17
CA GLY A 125 -3.84 -16.42 -0.47
C GLY A 125 -4.61 -15.94 -1.70
N GLU A 126 -5.76 -16.57 -1.98
CA GLU A 126 -6.52 -16.33 -3.21
C GLU A 126 -7.36 -15.03 -3.20
N GLN A 127 -7.79 -14.59 -2.03
CA GLN A 127 -8.67 -13.43 -1.86
C GLN A 127 -8.16 -12.51 -0.74
N PRO A 128 -6.94 -11.96 -0.89
CA PRO A 128 -6.35 -11.15 0.15
C PRO A 128 -7.16 -9.89 0.40
N THR A 129 -7.27 -9.50 1.67
CA THR A 129 -7.70 -8.15 2.05
C THR A 129 -6.47 -7.33 2.38
N ILE A 130 -6.32 -6.19 1.70
CA ILE A 130 -5.21 -5.27 1.82
C ILE A 130 -5.74 -3.91 2.23
N ALA A 131 -5.17 -3.33 3.29
CA ALA A 131 -5.46 -1.96 3.71
C ALA A 131 -4.29 -1.04 3.39
N SER A 132 -4.53 -0.05 2.53
CA SER A 132 -3.53 0.93 2.08
C SER A 132 -3.85 2.30 2.69
N VAL A 133 -2.99 2.79 3.58
CA VAL A 133 -3.10 4.14 4.18
C VAL A 133 -2.07 5.07 3.54
N SER A 134 -2.52 6.26 3.13
CA SER A 134 -1.67 7.27 2.47
C SER A 134 -1.39 8.45 3.37
N LEU A 135 -0.15 8.92 3.41
CA LEU A 135 0.32 10.06 4.19
C LEU A 135 1.17 10.99 3.33
N GLY A 136 1.07 12.30 3.54
CA GLY A 136 1.84 13.30 2.81
C GLY A 136 1.24 13.64 1.45
N ALA A 137 2.08 13.77 0.42
CA ALA A 137 1.66 14.25 -0.88
C ALA A 137 0.58 13.36 -1.54
N GLU A 138 -0.43 14.01 -2.11
CA GLU A 138 -1.48 13.31 -2.86
C GLU A 138 -0.94 12.75 -4.17
N ARG A 139 -1.41 11.56 -4.55
CA ARG A 139 -1.01 10.89 -5.79
C ARG A 139 -2.20 10.25 -6.47
N VAL A 140 -2.19 10.25 -7.80
CA VAL A 140 -3.17 9.49 -8.59
C VAL A 140 -2.79 8.02 -8.54
N PHE A 141 -3.70 7.21 -8.02
CA PHE A 141 -3.64 5.75 -8.08
C PHE A 141 -4.52 5.29 -9.23
N LYS A 142 -3.95 4.49 -10.13
CA LYS A 142 -4.67 3.95 -11.29
C LYS A 142 -4.98 2.49 -11.08
N ILE A 143 -6.19 2.08 -11.46
CA ILE A 143 -6.67 0.70 -11.44
C ILE A 143 -7.03 0.33 -12.88
N LYS A 144 -6.64 -0.87 -13.32
CA LYS A 144 -6.88 -1.37 -14.67
C LYS A 144 -7.30 -2.83 -14.61
N HIS A 145 -8.47 -3.15 -15.15
CA HIS A 145 -8.92 -4.53 -15.25
C HIS A 145 -8.06 -5.30 -16.26
N LYS A 146 -7.64 -6.53 -15.91
CA LYS A 146 -6.65 -7.30 -16.68
C LYS A 146 -7.16 -7.79 -18.03
N HIS A 147 -8.46 -8.03 -18.17
CA HIS A 147 -9.03 -8.62 -19.39
C HIS A 147 -9.55 -7.59 -20.38
N ASN A 148 -10.41 -6.66 -19.93
CA ASN A 148 -11.07 -5.69 -20.81
C ASN A 148 -10.33 -4.33 -20.88
N ASN A 149 -9.25 -4.15 -20.10
CA ASN A 149 -8.47 -2.91 -20.00
C ASN A 149 -9.24 -1.67 -19.51
N GLU A 150 -10.42 -1.84 -18.91
CA GLU A 150 -11.14 -0.76 -18.26
C GLU A 150 -10.28 -0.13 -17.16
N GLN A 151 -10.26 1.21 -17.10
CA GLN A 151 -9.41 1.95 -16.17
C GLN A 151 -10.22 2.88 -15.27
N HIS A 152 -9.84 2.89 -14.00
CA HIS A 152 -10.32 3.83 -13.00
C HIS A 152 -9.12 4.58 -12.41
N SER A 153 -9.38 5.74 -11.83
CA SER A 153 -8.35 6.53 -11.16
C SER A 153 -8.93 7.20 -9.93
N ILE A 154 -8.13 7.25 -8.87
CA ILE A 154 -8.49 7.93 -7.63
C ILE A 154 -7.28 8.71 -7.11
N VAL A 155 -7.53 9.90 -6.57
CA VAL A 155 -6.51 10.65 -5.84
C VAL A 155 -6.48 10.13 -4.41
N LEU A 156 -5.35 9.55 -4.01
CA LEU A 156 -5.12 9.12 -2.64
C LEU A 156 -4.61 10.31 -1.83
N GLN A 157 -5.46 10.81 -0.94
CA GLN A 157 -5.18 11.99 -0.13
C GLN A 157 -4.41 11.63 1.15
N SER A 158 -3.76 12.61 1.79
CA SER A 158 -3.15 12.38 3.10
C SER A 158 -4.22 12.01 4.12
N GLY A 159 -3.97 10.96 4.91
CA GLY A 159 -4.91 10.45 5.90
C GLY A 159 -6.02 9.56 5.31
N SER A 160 -5.97 9.24 4.03
CA SER A 160 -6.93 8.34 3.39
C SER A 160 -6.59 6.86 3.58
N CYS A 161 -7.61 6.01 3.49
CA CYS A 161 -7.48 4.56 3.47
C CYS A 161 -8.21 3.98 2.25
N LEU A 162 -7.49 3.17 1.47
CA LEU A 162 -8.01 2.36 0.37
C LEU A 162 -7.97 0.89 0.80
N ILE A 163 -9.10 0.21 0.77
CA ILE A 163 -9.18 -1.24 0.96
C ILE A 163 -9.29 -1.91 -0.41
N MET A 164 -8.49 -2.95 -0.62
CA MET A 164 -8.57 -3.84 -1.77
C MET A 164 -8.85 -5.26 -1.26
N ASN A 165 -9.91 -5.92 -1.72
CA ASN A 165 -10.32 -7.22 -1.19
C ASN A 165 -10.96 -8.14 -2.24
N GLY A 166 -11.30 -9.37 -1.80
CA GLY A 166 -11.89 -10.38 -2.67
C GLY A 166 -10.97 -10.71 -3.84
N PHE A 167 -11.51 -10.71 -5.06
CA PHE A 167 -10.74 -11.00 -6.27
C PHE A 167 -10.05 -9.76 -6.88
N SER A 168 -9.93 -8.65 -6.16
CA SER A 168 -9.34 -7.42 -6.71
C SER A 168 -7.93 -7.64 -7.28
N GLN A 169 -7.09 -8.42 -6.60
CA GLN A 169 -5.72 -8.71 -7.05
C GLN A 169 -5.66 -9.71 -8.20
N ARG A 170 -6.67 -10.60 -8.30
CA ARG A 170 -6.83 -11.51 -9.44
C ARG A 170 -7.21 -10.73 -10.69
N ASP A 171 -8.22 -9.86 -10.60
CA ASP A 171 -8.90 -9.26 -11.76
C ASP A 171 -8.32 -7.91 -12.19
N TYR A 172 -7.64 -7.19 -11.28
CA TYR A 172 -7.12 -5.85 -11.54
C TYR A 172 -5.62 -5.73 -11.30
N GLN A 173 -4.99 -4.91 -12.14
CA GLN A 173 -3.68 -4.32 -11.85
C GLN A 173 -3.86 -2.90 -11.33
N HIS A 174 -2.89 -2.42 -10.58
CA HIS A 174 -2.84 -1.05 -10.12
C HIS A 174 -1.44 -0.45 -10.24
N SER A 175 -1.37 0.89 -10.28
CA SER A 175 -0.11 1.61 -10.41
C SER A 175 -0.14 2.97 -9.73
N LEU A 176 1.05 3.44 -9.37
CA LEU A 176 1.30 4.81 -8.91
C LEU A 176 2.26 5.49 -9.91
N PRO A 177 1.73 6.07 -11.02
CA PRO A 177 2.55 6.62 -12.09
C PRO A 177 3.40 7.82 -11.64
N LYS A 178 4.46 8.11 -12.39
CA LYS A 178 5.28 9.31 -12.20
C LYS A 178 4.44 10.59 -12.38
N GLN A 179 4.67 11.57 -11.53
CA GLN A 179 4.06 12.91 -11.59
C GLN A 179 5.17 13.96 -11.43
N GLN A 180 5.99 14.17 -12.47
CA GLN A 180 7.28 14.89 -12.42
C GLN A 180 7.28 16.28 -11.74
N ARG A 181 6.12 16.96 -11.72
CA ARG A 181 5.95 18.27 -11.08
C ARG A 181 5.77 18.20 -9.56
N LEU A 182 5.41 17.05 -9.01
CA LEU A 182 5.26 16.85 -7.57
C LEU A 182 6.63 16.77 -6.91
N LYS A 183 6.89 17.68 -5.95
CA LYS A 183 8.16 17.78 -5.21
C LYS A 183 8.06 17.33 -3.76
N HIS A 184 6.87 16.95 -3.31
CA HIS A 184 6.63 16.57 -1.92
C HIS A 184 6.57 15.05 -1.77
N PRO A 185 7.12 14.51 -0.66
CA PRO A 185 7.13 13.09 -0.39
C PRO A 185 5.75 12.53 -0.01
N ARG A 186 5.55 11.24 -0.27
CA ARG A 186 4.39 10.45 0.15
C ARG A 186 4.86 9.17 0.84
N ILE A 187 4.26 8.85 1.98
CA ILE A 187 4.38 7.54 2.63
C ILE A 187 3.09 6.75 2.40
N ASN A 188 3.23 5.47 2.11
CA ASN A 188 2.14 4.53 1.95
C ASN A 188 2.35 3.32 2.85
N LEU A 189 1.35 2.99 3.66
CA LEU A 189 1.32 1.83 4.54
C LEU A 189 0.40 0.78 3.92
N THR A 190 0.95 -0.33 3.43
CA THR A 190 0.16 -1.45 2.88
C THR A 190 0.16 -2.62 3.86
N PHE A 191 -0.91 -2.73 4.65
CA PHE A 191 -1.13 -3.83 5.59
C PHE A 191 -1.64 -5.07 4.87
N ARG A 192 -1.07 -6.23 5.20
CA ARG A 192 -1.38 -7.53 4.60
C ARG A 192 -1.50 -8.62 5.67
N SER A 193 -2.27 -9.65 5.35
CA SER A 193 -2.33 -10.90 6.10
C SER A 193 -1.63 -11.95 5.26
N ILE A 194 -0.50 -12.44 5.73
CA ILE A 194 0.25 -13.55 5.13
C ILE A 194 -0.23 -14.85 5.77
N VAL A 195 -0.48 -15.85 4.92
CA VAL A 195 -1.04 -17.17 5.24
C VAL A 195 0.07 -18.18 5.58
#